data_AF-A0AA95HGQ7-F1
#
_entry.id   AF-A0AA95HGQ7-F1
#
_cell.length_a   1.000
_cell.length_b   1.000
_cell.length_c   1.000
_cell.angle_alpha   90.00
_cell.angle_beta   90.00
_cell.angle_gamma   90.00
#
_symmetry.space_group_name_H-M   'P 1'
#
loop_
_entity.id
_entity.type
_entity.pdbx_description
1 polymer ?
#
loop_
_entity_poly.entity_id
_entity_poly.type
_entity_poly.pdbx_seq_one_letter_code
_entity_poly.pdbx_strand_id
1 'polypeptide(L)'
;MLCDDPASPQRQRQYLQALRKLHPEKIAIFEGKLVKSTPILRLAEPIPAAPELTMARVITLTEKKTDVNIASDMLTAVFLGQCEQVVLCSNDSDIEGALKAIRQHCPAVRVGLVTPIASSDHRHICKELKALSHWVKVLKLDDMAQAQLPHKIPGTSITKPSSW
;
A
#
# COMPACT_ATOMS: atom_id res chain seq x y z
N MET A 1 -13.31 10.51 11.09
CA MET A 1 -12.61 9.80 10.00
C MET A 1 -13.50 8.62 9.63
N LEU A 2 -13.54 8.15 8.38
CA LEU A 2 -14.39 7.00 7.97
C LEU A 2 -13.94 5.64 8.57
N CYS A 3 -13.12 5.66 9.62
CA CYS A 3 -12.85 4.49 10.44
C CYS A 3 -13.75 4.64 11.68
N ASP A 4 -14.63 3.67 11.88
CA ASP A 4 -15.57 3.66 13.01
C ASP A 4 -14.86 3.46 14.36
N ASP A 5 -13.58 3.06 14.32
CA ASP A 5 -12.73 2.96 15.51
C ASP A 5 -11.93 4.26 15.74
N PRO A 6 -12.25 5.05 16.79
CA PRO A 6 -11.57 6.30 17.09
C PRO A 6 -10.09 6.12 17.49
N ALA A 7 -9.67 4.93 17.93
CA ALA A 7 -8.30 4.64 18.32
C ALA A 7 -7.41 4.19 17.13
N SER A 8 -8.00 3.93 15.96
CA SER A 8 -7.27 3.50 14.75
C SER A 8 -6.10 4.43 14.37
N PRO A 9 -6.27 5.77 14.34
CA PRO A 9 -5.17 6.68 13.99
C PRO A 9 -4.01 6.64 14.99
N GLN A 10 -4.31 6.43 16.28
CA GLN A 10 -3.30 6.31 17.32
C GLN A 10 -2.48 5.03 17.14
N ARG A 11 -3.13 3.90 16.87
CA ARG A 11 -2.45 2.62 16.63
C ARG A 11 -1.57 2.67 15.38
N GLN A 12 -2.03 3.28 14.29
CA GLN A 12 -1.21 3.50 13.09
C GLN A 12 0.02 4.36 13.41
N ARG A 13 -0.15 5.48 14.10
CA ARG A 13 0.98 6.35 14.48
C ARG A 13 2.01 5.61 15.34
N GLN A 14 1.54 4.81 16.29
CA GLN A 14 2.38 4.00 17.17
C GLN A 14 3.16 2.94 16.39
N TYR A 15 2.52 2.29 15.41
CA TYR A 15 3.18 1.37 14.48
C TYR A 15 4.32 2.04 13.71
N LEU A 16 4.05 3.20 13.09
CA LEU A 16 5.05 3.92 12.29
C LEU A 16 6.22 4.41 13.16
N GLN A 17 5.95 4.82 14.40
CA GLN A 17 6.99 5.17 15.37
C GLN A 17 7.86 3.95 15.76
N ALA A 18 7.24 2.79 15.95
CA ALA A 18 7.97 1.54 16.23
C ALA A 18 8.90 1.18 15.07
N LEU A 19 8.42 1.26 13.82
CA LEU A 19 9.23 0.99 12.62
C LEU A 19 10.41 1.96 12.49
N ARG A 20 10.17 3.27 12.67
CA ARG A 20 11.24 4.30 12.64
C ARG A 20 12.31 4.01 13.69
N LYS A 21 11.93 3.50 14.87
CA LYS A 21 12.88 3.24 15.95
C LYS A 21 13.69 1.97 15.74
N LEU A 22 13.07 0.89 15.26
CA LEU A 22 13.74 -0.40 15.08
C LEU A 22 14.65 -0.42 13.86
N HIS A 23 14.30 0.29 12.79
CA HIS A 23 14.96 0.19 11.50
C HIS A 23 15.24 1.56 10.85
N PRO A 24 15.84 2.52 11.57
CA PRO A 24 16.01 3.90 11.07
C PRO A 24 16.83 4.00 9.78
N GLU A 25 17.79 3.09 9.58
CA GLU A 25 18.66 3.08 8.38
C GLU A 25 18.10 2.23 7.23
N LYS A 26 17.07 1.40 7.49
CA LYS A 26 16.53 0.45 6.51
C LYS A 26 15.13 0.83 6.02
N ILE A 27 14.40 1.66 6.78
CA ILE A 27 13.01 2.02 6.49
C ILE A 27 12.89 3.54 6.43
N ALA A 28 12.49 4.03 5.26
CA ALA A 28 11.91 5.36 5.11
C ALA A 28 10.38 5.25 5.10
N ILE A 29 9.69 6.19 5.76
CA ILE A 29 8.23 6.23 5.82
C ILE A 29 7.75 7.51 5.15
N PHE A 30 6.99 7.36 4.07
CA PHE A 30 6.37 8.43 3.33
C PHE A 30 4.86 8.37 3.54
N GLU A 31 4.28 9.43 4.11
CA GLU A 31 2.85 9.50 4.38
C GLU A 31 2.12 10.03 3.13
N GLY A 32 1.13 9.28 2.67
CA GLY A 32 0.24 9.70 1.59
C GLY A 32 -0.67 10.87 2.01
N LYS A 33 -1.41 11.43 1.04
CA LYS A 33 -2.37 12.50 1.31
C LYS A 33 -3.79 11.98 1.13
N LEU A 34 -4.56 11.96 2.22
CA LEU A 34 -6.01 11.73 2.14
C LEU A 34 -6.74 13.04 1.84
N VAL A 35 -7.59 13.02 0.81
CA VAL A 35 -8.44 14.15 0.42
C VAL A 35 -9.88 13.79 0.68
N LYS A 36 -10.53 14.54 1.58
CA LYS A 36 -11.97 14.45 1.83
C LYS A 36 -12.73 15.32 0.84
N SER A 37 -13.77 14.78 0.23
CA SER A 37 -14.68 15.54 -0.62
C SER A 37 -16.14 15.12 -0.36
N THR A 38 -17.08 15.95 -0.82
CA THR A 38 -18.52 15.69 -0.72
C THR A 38 -19.23 15.76 -2.08
N PRO A 39 -18.84 14.89 -3.04
CA PRO A 39 -19.40 14.94 -4.38
C PRO A 39 -20.87 14.51 -4.39
N ILE A 40 -21.59 14.95 -5.43
CA ILE A 40 -22.88 14.39 -5.79
C ILE A 40 -22.61 13.33 -6.86
N LEU A 41 -22.88 12.07 -6.55
CA LEU A 41 -22.64 10.92 -7.44
C LEU A 41 -23.95 10.28 -7.89
N ARG A 42 -23.91 9.59 -9.03
CA ARG A 42 -25.02 8.77 -9.51
C ARG A 42 -25.18 7.54 -8.62
N LEU A 43 -26.42 7.12 -8.41
CA LEU A 43 -26.68 5.81 -7.84
C LEU A 43 -26.23 4.73 -8.82
N ALA A 44 -25.55 3.70 -8.32
CA ALA A 44 -25.17 2.55 -9.13
C ALA A 44 -26.41 1.74 -9.56
N GLU A 45 -27.38 1.63 -8.66
CA GLU A 45 -28.67 0.96 -8.86
C GLU A 45 -29.79 1.84 -8.28
N PRO A 46 -31.01 1.80 -8.86
CA PRO A 46 -32.17 2.51 -8.31
C PRO A 46 -32.51 2.02 -6.90
N ILE A 47 -32.98 2.93 -6.03
CA ILE A 47 -33.49 2.56 -4.69
C ILE A 47 -34.99 2.28 -4.81
N PRO A 48 -35.48 1.05 -4.55
CA PRO A 48 -36.90 0.72 -4.74
C PRO A 48 -37.88 1.62 -3.95
N ALA A 49 -37.46 2.09 -2.77
CA ALA A 49 -38.25 2.98 -1.92
C ALA A 49 -38.25 4.45 -2.37
N ALA A 50 -37.39 4.83 -3.33
CA ALA A 50 -37.25 6.18 -3.87
C ALA A 50 -36.82 6.11 -5.34
N PRO A 51 -37.68 5.60 -6.25
CA PRO A 51 -37.32 5.33 -7.64
C PRO A 51 -36.94 6.58 -8.45
N GLU A 52 -37.40 7.76 -8.04
CA GLU A 52 -37.05 9.05 -8.63
C GLU A 52 -35.67 9.58 -8.21
N LEU A 53 -35.07 9.04 -7.15
CA LEU A 53 -33.74 9.43 -6.70
C LEU A 53 -32.69 8.82 -7.62
N THR A 54 -31.94 9.67 -8.33
CA THR A 54 -30.90 9.24 -9.28
C THR A 54 -29.48 9.63 -8.86
N MET A 55 -29.37 10.53 -7.87
CA MET A 55 -28.12 11.13 -7.41
C MET A 55 -28.12 11.25 -5.88
N ALA A 56 -26.96 11.06 -5.26
CA ALA A 56 -26.78 11.26 -3.82
C ALA A 56 -25.51 12.05 -3.52
N ARG A 57 -25.57 12.92 -2.50
CA ARG A 57 -24.37 13.55 -1.94
C ARG A 57 -23.70 12.56 -1.00
N VAL A 58 -22.46 12.21 -1.30
CA VAL A 58 -21.69 11.22 -0.52
C VAL A 58 -20.46 11.87 0.10
N ILE A 59 -19.94 11.32 1.19
CA ILE A 59 -18.63 11.69 1.72
C ILE A 59 -17.62 10.68 1.18
N THR A 60 -16.61 11.16 0.46
CA THR A 60 -15.52 10.33 -0.07
C THR A 60 -14.19 10.72 0.56
N LEU A 61 -13.35 9.73 0.84
CA LEU A 61 -11.94 9.90 1.15
C LEU A 61 -11.14 9.23 0.04
N THR A 62 -10.27 9.99 -0.60
CA THR A 62 -9.40 9.48 -1.67
C THR A 62 -7.96 9.67 -1.26
N GLU A 63 -7.19 8.59 -1.31
CA GLU A 63 -5.73 8.65 -1.18
C GLU A 63 -5.13 9.22 -2.46
N LYS A 64 -4.13 10.09 -2.29
CA LYS A 64 -3.39 10.75 -3.36
C LYS A 64 -1.90 10.63 -3.08
N LYS A 65 -1.12 10.75 -4.16
CA LYS A 65 0.35 10.74 -4.21
C LYS A 65 1.02 9.38 -4.02
N THR A 66 0.37 8.39 -3.44
CA THR A 66 1.01 7.10 -3.12
C THR A 66 1.62 6.43 -4.34
N ASP A 67 0.85 6.25 -5.41
CA ASP A 67 1.32 5.56 -6.61
C ASP A 67 2.38 6.38 -7.35
N VAL A 68 2.19 7.70 -7.41
CA VAL A 68 3.14 8.64 -8.02
C VAL A 68 4.47 8.64 -7.30
N ASN A 69 4.46 8.66 -5.96
CA ASN A 69 5.68 8.64 -5.15
C ASN A 69 6.41 7.31 -5.32
N ILE A 70 5.69 6.17 -5.21
CA ILE A 70 6.28 4.83 -5.40
C ILE A 70 6.94 4.72 -6.78
N ALA A 71 6.21 5.09 -7.84
CA ALA A 71 6.73 5.04 -9.20
C ALA A 71 7.96 5.95 -9.39
N SER A 72 7.89 7.19 -8.90
CA SER A 72 8.98 8.17 -9.04
C SER A 72 10.23 7.71 -8.30
N ASP A 73 10.11 7.31 -7.05
CA ASP A 73 11.25 6.88 -6.23
C ASP A 73 11.92 5.62 -6.79
N MET A 74 11.11 4.66 -7.26
CA MET A 74 11.62 3.45 -7.92
C MET A 74 12.41 3.80 -9.20
N LEU A 75 11.85 4.64 -10.06
CA LEU A 75 12.52 5.05 -11.30
C LEU A 75 13.79 5.82 -10.98
N THR A 76 13.74 6.79 -10.06
CA THR A 76 14.91 7.57 -9.64
C THR A 76 16.03 6.68 -9.11
N ALA A 77 15.72 5.74 -8.20
CA ALA A 77 16.73 4.83 -7.65
C ALA A 77 17.38 3.96 -8.74
N VAL A 78 16.60 3.49 -9.70
CA VAL A 78 17.08 2.65 -10.80
C VAL A 78 17.92 3.45 -11.79
N PHE A 79 17.44 4.60 -12.27
CA PHE A 79 18.16 5.42 -13.25
C PHE A 79 19.44 6.05 -12.69
N LEU A 80 19.49 6.29 -11.39
CA LEU A 80 20.70 6.75 -10.71
C LEU A 80 21.67 5.61 -10.33
N GLY A 81 21.35 4.35 -10.67
CA GLY A 81 22.19 3.20 -10.37
C GLY A 81 22.33 2.91 -8.87
N GLN A 82 21.36 3.31 -8.05
CA GLN A 82 21.40 3.18 -6.59
C GLN A 82 20.99 1.78 -6.10
N CYS A 83 20.50 0.93 -6.99
CA CYS A 83 20.10 -0.43 -6.66
C CYS A 83 20.33 -1.40 -7.83
N GLU A 84 20.61 -2.65 -7.49
CA GLU A 84 20.69 -3.77 -8.44
C GLU A 84 19.34 -4.50 -8.56
N GLN A 85 18.46 -4.32 -7.57
CA GLN A 85 17.14 -4.90 -7.54
C GLN A 85 16.12 -3.93 -6.93
N VAL A 86 14.97 -3.80 -7.59
CA VAL A 86 13.78 -3.15 -7.04
C VAL A 86 12.73 -4.20 -6.71
N VAL A 87 12.07 -4.05 -5.55
CA VAL A 87 10.99 -4.94 -5.11
C VAL A 87 9.75 -4.13 -4.83
N LEU A 88 8.69 -4.36 -5.61
CA LEU A 88 7.39 -3.75 -5.40
C LEU A 88 6.55 -4.64 -4.49
N CYS A 89 6.12 -4.13 -3.34
CA CYS A 89 5.12 -4.80 -2.49
C CYS A 89 3.75 -4.19 -2.74
N SER A 90 3.04 -4.64 -3.79
CA SER A 90 1.72 -4.13 -4.18
C SER A 90 1.03 -5.10 -5.14
N ASN A 91 -0.28 -4.93 -5.33
CA ASN A 91 -1.03 -5.54 -6.44
C ASN A 91 -1.73 -4.47 -7.31
N ASP A 92 -1.30 -3.21 -7.19
CA ASP A 92 -1.88 -2.06 -7.91
C ASP A 92 -1.28 -1.93 -9.32
N SER A 93 -2.15 -2.04 -10.33
CA SER A 93 -1.77 -1.95 -11.74
C SER A 93 -1.26 -0.57 -12.15
N ASP A 94 -1.54 0.49 -11.40
CA ASP A 94 -1.12 1.85 -11.75
C ASP A 94 0.42 2.01 -11.80
N ILE A 95 1.16 1.09 -11.16
CA ILE A 95 2.64 1.05 -11.17
C ILE A 95 3.21 0.35 -12.42
N GLU A 96 2.38 -0.25 -13.28
CA GLU A 96 2.81 -0.99 -14.47
C GLU A 96 3.74 -0.16 -15.38
N GLY A 97 3.42 1.13 -15.56
CA GLY A 97 4.23 2.04 -16.38
C GLY A 97 5.67 2.18 -15.89
N ALA A 98 5.87 2.25 -14.57
CA ALA A 98 7.21 2.34 -13.98
C ALA A 98 7.99 1.03 -14.17
N LEU A 99 7.35 -0.12 -13.95
CA LEU A 99 8.01 -1.42 -14.17
C LEU A 99 8.39 -1.63 -15.64
N LYS A 100 7.54 -1.23 -16.59
CA LYS A 100 7.86 -1.26 -18.02
C LYS A 100 9.10 -0.43 -18.34
N ALA A 101 9.16 0.80 -17.85
CA ALA A 101 10.30 1.69 -18.08
C ALA A 101 11.60 1.09 -17.51
N ILE A 102 11.57 0.52 -16.31
CA ILE A 102 12.72 -0.15 -15.70
C ILE A 102 13.17 -1.34 -16.56
N ARG A 103 12.24 -2.22 -16.96
CA ARG A 103 12.55 -3.39 -17.78
C ARG A 103 13.14 -3.03 -19.14
N GLN A 104 12.67 -1.93 -19.74
CA GLN A 104 13.10 -1.48 -21.06
C GLN A 104 14.46 -0.75 -21.01
N HIS A 105 14.65 0.16 -20.06
CA HIS A 105 15.80 1.08 -20.06
C HIS A 105 16.92 0.65 -19.11
N CYS A 106 16.62 -0.20 -18.13
CA CYS A 106 17.59 -0.68 -17.14
C CYS A 106 17.52 -2.21 -17.03
N PRO A 107 17.78 -2.97 -18.12
CA PRO A 107 17.55 -4.42 -18.16
C PRO A 107 18.42 -5.23 -17.20
N ALA A 108 19.54 -4.66 -16.71
CA ALA A 108 20.38 -5.26 -15.70
C ALA A 108 19.75 -5.25 -14.29
N VAL A 109 18.81 -4.34 -14.02
CA VAL A 109 18.13 -4.25 -12.73
C VAL A 109 17.09 -5.36 -12.61
N ARG A 110 17.18 -6.12 -11.52
CA ARG A 110 16.21 -7.16 -11.21
C ARG A 110 14.93 -6.53 -10.64
N VAL A 111 13.79 -7.04 -11.06
CA VAL A 111 12.46 -6.60 -10.63
C VAL A 111 11.79 -7.75 -9.88
N GLY A 112 11.43 -7.52 -8.63
CA GLY A 112 10.67 -8.44 -7.80
C GLY A 112 9.28 -7.90 -7.49
N LEU A 113 8.30 -8.80 -7.36
CA LEU A 113 6.95 -8.47 -6.93
C LEU A 113 6.59 -9.25 -5.67
N VAL A 114 6.16 -8.54 -4.64
CA VAL A 114 5.57 -9.11 -3.43
C VAL A 114 4.09 -8.73 -3.43
N THR A 115 3.22 -9.72 -3.43
CA THR A 115 1.77 -9.48 -3.50
C THR A 115 1.14 -9.71 -2.12
N PRO A 116 0.51 -8.69 -1.51
CA PRO A 116 -0.20 -8.82 -0.24
C PRO A 116 -1.61 -9.38 -0.48
N ILE A 117 -1.70 -10.61 -0.96
CA ILE A 117 -2.97 -11.30 -1.21
C ILE A 117 -3.20 -12.33 -0.09
N ALA A 118 -4.25 -12.14 0.70
CA ALA A 118 -4.66 -13.13 1.69
C ALA A 118 -5.12 -14.41 0.99
N SER A 119 -4.70 -15.57 1.49
CA SER A 119 -4.81 -16.87 0.79
C SER A 119 -6.25 -17.33 0.49
N SER A 120 -7.27 -16.73 1.12
CA SER A 120 -8.69 -17.02 0.89
C SER A 120 -9.37 -16.06 -0.10
N ASP A 121 -8.67 -15.03 -0.56
CA ASP A 121 -9.25 -13.99 -1.40
C ASP A 121 -9.16 -14.38 -2.88
N HIS A 122 -10.25 -14.17 -3.64
CA HIS A 122 -10.29 -14.41 -5.09
C HIS A 122 -9.46 -13.38 -5.87
N ARG A 123 -8.75 -12.48 -5.18
CA ARG A 123 -7.86 -11.50 -5.79
C ARG A 123 -6.69 -12.21 -6.46
N HIS A 124 -6.72 -12.22 -7.78
CA HIS A 124 -5.60 -12.70 -8.58
C HIS A 124 -4.45 -11.68 -8.57
N ILE A 125 -3.23 -12.20 -8.67
CA ILE A 125 -2.05 -11.38 -8.94
C ILE A 125 -2.27 -10.64 -10.26
N CYS A 126 -2.02 -9.33 -10.27
CA CYS A 126 -2.07 -8.51 -11.49
C CYS A 126 -1.12 -9.12 -12.54
N LYS A 127 -1.69 -9.52 -13.69
CA LYS A 127 -0.98 -10.29 -14.72
C LYS A 127 0.14 -9.46 -15.35
N GLU A 128 -0.12 -8.18 -15.50
CA GLU A 128 0.77 -7.17 -16.07
C GLU A 128 2.00 -6.99 -15.19
N LEU A 129 1.81 -6.78 -13.88
CA LEU A 129 2.93 -6.69 -12.93
C LEU A 129 3.73 -8.00 -12.88
N LYS A 130 3.06 -9.15 -12.90
CA LYS A 130 3.72 -10.46 -12.92
C LYS A 130 4.59 -10.64 -14.16
N ALA A 131 4.10 -10.25 -15.34
CA ALA A 131 4.84 -10.36 -16.59
C ALA A 131 6.10 -9.47 -16.61
N LEU A 132 6.08 -8.35 -15.90
CA LEU A 132 7.20 -7.42 -15.79
C LEU A 132 8.19 -7.79 -14.67
N SER A 133 7.88 -8.80 -13.87
CA SER A 133 8.68 -9.20 -12.70
C SER A 133 9.51 -10.45 -13.00
N HIS A 134 10.74 -10.48 -12.51
CA HIS A 134 11.63 -11.65 -12.63
C HIS A 134 11.28 -12.74 -11.62
N TRP A 135 10.66 -12.36 -10.51
CA TRP A 135 10.16 -13.29 -9.50
C TRP A 135 8.96 -12.67 -8.79
N VAL A 136 8.11 -13.54 -8.25
CA VAL A 136 6.92 -13.14 -7.49
C VAL A 136 6.86 -13.92 -6.18
N LYS A 137 6.63 -13.22 -5.07
CA LYS A 137 6.30 -13.80 -3.75
C LYS A 137 4.88 -13.41 -3.38
N VAL A 138 4.07 -14.37 -2.95
CA VAL A 138 2.76 -14.11 -2.32
C VAL A 138 2.97 -14.13 -0.81
N LEU A 139 2.52 -13.08 -0.10
CA LEU A 139 2.59 -13.05 1.36
C LEU A 139 1.52 -13.97 1.95
N LYS A 140 1.95 -14.92 2.79
CA LYS A 140 1.08 -15.82 3.53
C LYS A 140 0.87 -15.32 4.96
N LEU A 141 -0.17 -15.83 5.63
CA LEU A 141 -0.39 -15.55 7.05
C LEU A 141 0.83 -15.95 7.91
N ASP A 142 1.51 -17.05 7.57
CA ASP A 142 2.73 -17.46 8.27
C ASP A 142 3.87 -16.46 8.11
N ASP A 143 4.04 -15.84 6.93
CA ASP A 143 5.03 -14.76 6.74
C ASP A 143 4.72 -13.60 7.70
N MET A 144 3.45 -13.26 7.89
CA MET A 144 3.03 -12.18 8.79
C MET A 144 3.21 -12.55 10.26
N ALA A 145 2.94 -13.80 10.64
CA ALA A 145 3.12 -14.29 12.00
C ALA A 145 4.60 -14.25 12.42
N GLN A 146 5.51 -14.53 11.51
CA GLN A 146 6.96 -14.48 11.74
C GLN A 146 7.54 -13.06 11.68
N ALA A 147 6.80 -12.09 11.11
CA ALA A 147 7.24 -10.70 10.94
C ALA A 147 6.68 -9.73 12.01
N GLN A 148 6.19 -10.25 13.14
CA GLN A 148 5.66 -9.41 14.22
C GLN A 148 6.79 -8.63 14.92
N LEU A 149 6.50 -7.37 15.29
CA LEU A 149 7.40 -6.58 16.12
C LEU A 149 7.40 -7.13 17.57
N PRO A 150 8.47 -6.88 18.35
CA PRO A 150 8.49 -7.22 19.77
C PRO A 150 7.32 -6.59 20.53
N HIS A 151 6.82 -7.27 21.56
CA HIS A 151 5.72 -6.76 22.40
C HIS A 151 6.01 -5.38 23.01
N LYS A 152 7.28 -5.10 23.33
CA LYS A 152 7.77 -3.77 23.74
C LYS A 152 8.96 -3.41 22.86
N ILE A 153 8.93 -2.22 22.27
CA ILE A 153 10.03 -1.73 21.43
C ILE A 153 11.21 -1.32 22.33
N PRO A 154 12.40 -1.92 22.17
CA PRO A 154 13.56 -1.63 23.02
C PRO A 154 13.88 -0.14 23.10
N GLY A 155 14.17 0.34 24.31
CA GLY A 155 14.52 1.74 24.56
C GLY A 155 13.38 2.75 24.38
N THR A 156 12.11 2.30 24.42
CA THR A 156 10.93 3.18 24.35
C THR A 156 9.81 2.73 25.30
N SER A 157 8.79 3.58 25.43
CA SER A 157 7.50 3.24 26.05
C SER A 157 6.50 2.58 25.09
N ILE A 158 6.87 2.40 23.81
CA ILE A 158 5.98 1.85 22.79
C ILE A 158 5.79 0.35 23.02
N THR A 159 4.53 -0.07 23.17
CA THR A 159 4.12 -1.46 23.37
C THR A 159 3.11 -1.88 22.31
N LYS A 160 2.89 -3.19 22.14
CA LYS A 160 1.80 -3.70 21.29
C LYS A 160 0.46 -3.19 21.86
N PRO A 161 -0.40 -2.53 21.07
CA PRO A 161 -1.76 -2.19 21.48
C PRO A 161 -2.54 -3.43 21.95
N SER A 162 -3.32 -3.29 23.03
CA SER A 162 -4.09 -4.40 23.61
C SER A 162 -5.20 -4.93 22.69
N SER A 163 -5.67 -4.12 21.75
CA SER A 163 -6.75 -4.47 20.81
C SER A 163 -6.25 -5.07 19.48
N TRP A 164 -4.98 -5.51 19.40
CA TRP A 164 -4.36 -6.13 18.22
C TRP A 164 -4.07 -7.61 18.40
#